data_AF-A0A552E9Y3-F1
#
_entry.id   AF-A0A552E9Y3-F1
#
_cell.length_a   1.000
_cell.length_b   1.000
_cell.length_c   1.000
_cell.angle_alpha   90.00
_cell.angle_beta   90.00
_cell.angle_gamma   90.00
#
_symmetry.space_group_name_H-M   'P 1'
#
loop_
_entity.id
_entity.type
_entity.pdbx_description
1 polymer ?
#
loop_
_entity_poly.entity_id
_entity_poly.type
_entity_poly.pdbx_seq_one_letter_code
_entity_poly.pdbx_strand_id
1 'polypeptide(L)'
;NPCVIIEVLSPSTSSYDRGDKFRYYRSIPQLNQYLLVSQEEILIESYSKTSENNWLLQEYTPARGIISLDSLGISLNLVDIYEGVDFNLNS
;
A
#
# COMPACT_ATOMS: atom_id res chain seq x y z
N ASN A 1 -18.31 3.74 -4.01
CA ASN A 1 -17.39 3.44 -2.88
C ASN A 1 -16.04 3.04 -3.45
N PRO A 2 -14.92 3.29 -2.74
CA PRO A 2 -13.60 2.94 -3.25
C PRO A 2 -13.39 1.42 -3.26
N CYS A 3 -12.78 0.90 -4.33
CA CYS A 3 -12.32 -0.50 -4.41
C CYS A 3 -10.83 -0.64 -4.06
N VAL A 4 -10.06 0.44 -4.17
CA VAL A 4 -8.66 0.54 -3.78
C VAL A 4 -8.48 1.81 -2.96
N ILE A 5 -7.68 1.74 -1.89
CA ILE A 5 -7.21 2.90 -1.12
C ILE A 5 -5.68 2.83 -1.06
N ILE A 6 -5.01 3.95 -1.28
CA ILE A 6 -3.55 4.07 -1.23
C ILE A 6 -3.22 5.18 -0.22
N GLU A 7 -2.37 4.87 0.75
CA GLU A 7 -1.95 5.80 1.79
C GLU A 7 -0.42 5.94 1.80
N VAL A 8 0.05 7.18 1.78
CA VAL A 8 1.48 7.50 1.93
C VAL A 8 1.74 7.79 3.40
N LEU A 9 2.62 7.00 4.01
CA LEU A 9 2.88 7.06 5.46
C LEU A 9 3.74 8.28 5.82
N SER A 10 3.29 9.08 6.77
CA SER A 10 4.13 10.12 7.37
C SER A 10 5.10 9.52 8.40
N PRO A 11 6.37 10.00 8.48
CA PRO A 11 7.39 9.49 9.42
C PRO A 11 6.97 9.56 10.90
N SER A 12 6.09 10.49 11.26
CA SER A 12 5.75 10.81 12.65
C SER A 12 4.58 10.02 13.24
N THR A 13 3.84 9.23 12.45
CA THR A 13 2.60 8.55 12.92
C THR A 13 2.43 7.11 12.42
N SER A 14 3.45 6.54 11.75
CA SER A 14 3.32 5.30 10.97
C SER A 14 2.81 4.10 11.75
N SER A 15 3.18 3.93 13.03
CA SER A 15 2.78 2.75 13.81
C SER A 15 1.39 2.85 14.45
N TYR A 16 0.98 4.04 14.90
CA TYR A 16 -0.27 4.20 15.66
C TYR A 16 -1.49 4.29 14.73
N ASP A 17 -1.38 5.04 13.62
CA ASP A 17 -2.50 5.26 12.68
C ASP A 17 -2.82 4.03 11.83
N ARG A 18 -1.81 3.20 11.53
CA ARG A 18 -1.91 2.09 10.59
C ARG A 18 -2.95 1.05 11.00
N GLY A 19 -3.08 0.79 12.30
CA GLY A 19 -4.05 -0.18 12.84
C GLY A 19 -5.50 0.33 12.78
N ASP A 20 -5.74 1.56 13.18
CA ASP A 20 -7.10 2.13 13.26
C ASP A 20 -7.70 2.43 11.89
N LYS A 21 -6.90 3.03 10.99
CA LYS A 21 -7.32 3.31 9.63
C LYS A 21 -7.63 2.03 8.87
N PHE A 22 -6.76 1.02 8.96
CA PHE A 22 -7.02 -0.26 8.32
C PHE A 22 -8.29 -0.93 8.85
N ARG A 23 -8.51 -0.93 10.17
CA ARG A 23 -9.75 -1.43 10.80
C ARG A 23 -11.00 -0.72 10.28
N TYR A 24 -10.94 0.60 10.13
CA TYR A 24 -12.03 1.38 9.58
C TYR A 24 -12.27 1.07 8.10
N TYR A 25 -11.23 1.11 7.26
CA TYR A 25 -11.36 0.92 5.83
C TYR A 25 -11.77 -0.50 5.43
N ARG A 26 -11.30 -1.54 6.13
CA ARG A 26 -11.71 -2.93 5.84
C ARG A 26 -13.21 -3.20 6.07
N SER A 27 -13.93 -2.28 6.73
CA SER A 27 -15.39 -2.35 6.87
C SER A 27 -16.13 -1.98 5.58
N ILE A 28 -15.46 -1.32 4.63
CA ILE A 28 -16.02 -0.94 3.34
C ILE A 28 -16.18 -2.22 2.49
N PRO A 29 -17.41 -2.64 2.13
CA PRO A 29 -17.63 -3.93 1.46
C PRO A 29 -16.95 -4.06 0.10
N GLN A 30 -16.87 -2.95 -0.65
CA GLN A 30 -16.31 -2.89 -2.00
C GLN A 30 -14.77 -2.76 -2.01
N LEU A 31 -14.15 -2.52 -0.85
CA LEU A 31 -12.70 -2.40 -0.77
C LEU A 31 -12.08 -3.78 -1.01
N ASN A 32 -11.27 -3.87 -2.05
CA ASN A 32 -10.56 -5.08 -2.43
C ASN A 32 -9.05 -4.97 -2.16
N GLN A 33 -8.52 -3.75 -2.08
CA GLN A 33 -7.10 -3.55 -1.84
C GLN A 33 -6.81 -2.26 -1.05
N TYR A 34 -5.84 -2.34 -0.14
CA TYR A 34 -5.34 -1.21 0.63
C TYR A 34 -3.82 -1.23 0.60
N LEU A 35 -3.21 -0.16 0.10
CA LEU A 35 -1.77 -0.02 -0.06
C LEU A 35 -1.23 1.02 0.93
N LEU A 36 -0.12 0.69 1.57
CA LEU A 36 0.68 1.60 2.37
C LEU A 36 2.01 1.83 1.68
N VAL A 37 2.35 3.09 1.42
CA VAL A 37 3.59 3.50 0.78
C VAL A 37 4.51 4.11 1.82
N SER A 38 5.67 3.49 2.05
CA SER A 38 6.67 4.02 2.97
C SER A 38 7.35 5.26 2.40
N GLN A 39 7.56 6.28 3.24
CA GLN A 39 8.39 7.45 2.93
C GLN A 39 9.82 7.33 3.47
N GLU A 40 10.13 6.28 4.22
CA GLU A 40 11.45 6.07 4.85
C GLU A 40 12.33 5.12 4.02
N GLU A 41 11.71 4.25 3.23
CA GLU A 41 12.39 3.28 2.36
C GLU A 41 11.52 2.93 1.15
N ILE A 42 12.10 2.27 0.15
CA ILE A 42 11.37 1.75 -1.02
C ILE A 42 10.62 0.48 -0.60
N LEU A 43 9.44 0.66 -0.01
CA LEU A 43 8.59 -0.40 0.51
C LEU A 43 7.12 -0.04 0.35
N ILE A 44 6.37 -0.96 -0.26
CA ILE A 44 4.90 -0.90 -0.29
C ILE A 44 4.33 -2.17 0.31
N GLU A 45 3.38 -2.00 1.22
CA GLU A 45 2.60 -3.09 1.80
C GLU A 45 1.21 -3.08 1.19
N SER A 46 0.78 -4.20 0.62
CA SER A 46 -0.54 -4.37 0.02
C SER A 46 -1.34 -5.36 0.83
N TYR A 47 -2.49 -4.92 1.32
CA TYR A 47 -3.54 -5.78 1.86
C TYR A 47 -4.58 -6.04 0.79
N SER A 48 -4.69 -7.27 0.32
CA SER A 48 -5.66 -7.67 -0.71
C SER A 48 -6.73 -8.56 -0.11
N LYS A 49 -7.99 -8.27 -0.41
CA LYS A 49 -9.14 -9.04 0.06
C LYS A 49 -9.32 -10.28 -0.81
N THR A 50 -9.37 -11.46 -0.18
CA THR A 50 -9.59 -12.73 -0.88
C THR A 50 -11.09 -13.00 -1.08
N SER A 51 -11.41 -13.98 -1.93
CA SER A 51 -12.78 -14.47 -2.13
C SER A 51 -13.46 -14.96 -0.85
N GLU A 52 -12.67 -15.38 0.14
CA GLU A 52 -13.12 -15.84 1.46
C GLU A 52 -13.31 -14.69 2.47
N ASN A 53 -13.17 -13.43 2.04
CA ASN A 53 -13.14 -12.23 2.88
C ASN A 53 -11.96 -12.17 3.87
N ASN A 54 -10.89 -12.92 3.61
CA ASN A 54 -9.62 -12.77 4.33
C ASN A 54 -8.80 -11.62 3.73
N TRP A 55 -7.80 -11.14 4.47
CA TRP A 55 -6.86 -10.14 3.97
C TRP A 55 -5.47 -10.75 3.89
N LEU A 56 -4.90 -10.78 2.68
CA LEU A 56 -3.53 -11.20 2.43
C LEU A 56 -2.61 -9.98 2.45
N LEU A 57 -1.55 -10.03 3.25
CA LEU A 57 -0.48 -9.03 3.23
C LEU A 57 0.62 -9.48 2.28
N GLN A 58 1.02 -8.59 1.38
CA GLN A 58 2.19 -8.74 0.54
C GLN A 58 3.06 -7.49 0.59
N GLU A 59 4.36 -7.69 0.67
CA GLU A 59 5.37 -6.62 0.61
C GLU A 59 6.02 -6.56 -0.77
N TYR A 60 6.19 -5.33 -1.25
CA TYR A 60 6.86 -4.99 -2.49
C TYR A 60 8.10 -4.18 -2.16
N THR A 61 9.23 -4.72 -2.57
CA THR A 61 10.57 -4.15 -2.41
C THR A 61 11.19 -4.03 -3.80
N PRO A 62 12.38 -3.41 -3.97
CA PRO A 62 13.03 -3.33 -5.28
C PRO A 62 13.18 -4.68 -6.02
N ALA A 63 13.27 -5.81 -5.28
CA ALA A 63 13.32 -7.15 -5.87
C ALA A 63 11.97 -7.67 -6.39
N ARG A 64 10.85 -7.05 -5.98
CA ARG A 64 9.47 -7.37 -6.35
C ARG A 64 8.78 -6.10 -6.82
N GLY A 65 9.13 -5.67 -8.03
CA GLY A 65 8.82 -4.33 -8.51
C GLY A 65 7.46 -4.13 -9.19
N ILE A 66 6.55 -5.10 -9.23
CA ILE A 66 5.26 -4.95 -9.91
C ILE A 66 4.13 -5.24 -8.94
N ILE A 67 3.29 -4.23 -8.71
CA ILE A 67 2.10 -4.31 -7.86
C ILE A 67 0.87 -4.42 -8.76
N SER A 68 0.13 -5.51 -8.62
CA SER A 68 -1.13 -5.69 -9.35
C SER A 68 -2.30 -5.08 -8.57
N LEU A 69 -3.11 -4.27 -9.26
CA LEU A 69 -4.38 -3.75 -8.78
C LEU A 69 -5.52 -4.44 -9.54
N ASP A 70 -5.78 -5.70 -9.19
CA ASP A 70 -6.64 -6.61 -9.98
C ASP A 70 -8.05 -6.03 -10.22
N SER A 71 -8.62 -5.37 -9.21
CA SER A 71 -9.95 -4.75 -9.32
C SER A 71 -10.02 -3.58 -10.32
N LEU A 72 -8.86 -3.03 -10.71
CA LEU A 72 -8.72 -1.96 -11.70
C LEU A 72 -8.14 -2.47 -13.02
N GLY A 73 -7.65 -3.72 -13.08
CA GLY A 73 -7.01 -4.30 -14.27
C GLY A 73 -5.70 -3.60 -14.65
N ILE A 74 -5.01 -2.97 -13.70
CA ILE A 74 -3.75 -2.26 -13.92
C ILE A 74 -2.63 -2.82 -13.06
N SER A 75 -1.39 -2.54 -13.46
CA SER A 75 -0.19 -2.83 -12.69
C SER A 75 0.63 -1.56 -12.52
N LEU A 76 1.21 -1.39 -11.35
CA LEU A 76 2.10 -0.28 -11.03
C LEU A 76 3.52 -0.81 -10.88
N ASN A 77 4.49 -0.16 -11.52
CA ASN A 77 5.89 -0.45 -11.26
C ASN A 77 6.34 0.32 -10.02
N LEU A 78 7.01 -0.36 -9.10
CA LEU A 78 7.53 0.22 -7.87
C LEU A 78 8.48 1.38 -8.17
N VAL A 79 9.28 1.29 -9.25
CA VAL A 79 10.20 2.36 -9.62
C VAL A 79 9.48 3.64 -10.06
N ASP A 80 8.32 3.51 -10.71
CA ASP A 80 7.52 4.66 -11.15
C ASP A 80 6.85 5.33 -9.95
N ILE A 81 6.46 4.55 -8.94
CA ILE A 81 5.86 5.10 -7.70
C ILE A 81 6.87 5.94 -6.91
N TYR A 82 8.14 5.53 -6.91
CA TYR A 82 9.23 6.23 -6.22
C TYR A 82 10.04 7.15 -7.14
N GLU A 83 9.54 7.47 -8.34
CA GLU A 83 10.20 8.39 -9.25
C GLU A 83 10.41 9.77 -8.58
N GLY A 84 11.65 10.27 -8.60
CA GLY A 84 12.00 11.56 -8.01
C GLY A 84 12.15 11.57 -6.48
N VAL A 85 12.03 10.43 -5.82
CA VAL A 85 12.30 10.30 -4.38
C VAL A 85 13.78 9.98 -4.16
N ASP A 86 14.49 10.84 -3.43
CA ASP A 86 15.86 10.59 -2.99
C ASP A 86 15.92 10.39 -1.47
N PHE A 87 16.17 9.16 -1.06
CA PHE A 87 16.27 8.77 0.34
C PHE A 87 17.60 9.19 1.00
N ASN A 88 18.58 9.67 0.22
CA ASN A 88 19.88 10.10 0.75
C ASN A 88 19.90 11.56 1.22
N LEU A 89 18.83 12.33 0.99
CA LEU A 89 18.76 13.76 1.31
C LEU A 89 18.63 14.08 2.81
N ASN A 90 18.59 13.06 3.68
CA ASN A 90 18.48 13.21 5.14
C ASN A 90 19.80 12.89 5.89
N SER A 91 20.94 12.87 5.20
CA SER A 91 22.28 12.68 5.83
C SER A 91 23.01 13.98 6.11
#